data_AF-A0A968QGW2-F1
#
_entry.id   AF-A0A968QGW2-F1
#
_cell.length_a   1.000
_cell.length_b   1.000
_cell.length_c   1.000
_cell.angle_alpha   90.00
_cell.angle_beta   90.00
_cell.angle_gamma   90.00
#
_symmetry.space_group_name_H-M   'P 1'
#
loop_
_entity.id
_entity.type
_entity.pdbx_description
1 polymer ?
#
loop_
_entity_poly.entity_id
_entity_poly.type
_entity_poly.pdbx_seq_one_letter_code
_entity_poly.pdbx_strand_id
1 'polypeptide(L)'
;MPSLGLAVALKYLEAENIVSTGYGEQSWLKLNDAVFPLLETNRLFYSDRAIDNYQTIINYRNAYDKLSQVSVSEVLENKIEDNLFNNKIVFIGTMAETIEDIYTTPYSYRQENYNFTYGVEIHASITSQIVNAALGDRIVIKFLPSYWQYGGLFTLLLTTSFCSWYLYTKIIFFLGKNYCTSSLFDI
;
A
#
# COMPACT_ATOMS: atom_id res chain seq x y z
N MET A 1 -21.54 5.54 -8.48
CA MET A 1 -21.55 4.07 -8.33
C MET A 1 -20.27 3.65 -7.63
N PRO A 2 -20.31 2.68 -6.69
CA PRO A 2 -19.10 2.17 -6.05
C PRO A 2 -18.20 1.43 -7.05
N SER A 3 -16.91 1.33 -6.75
CA SER A 3 -15.99 0.50 -7.54
C SER A 3 -16.37 -0.97 -7.48
N LEU A 4 -16.00 -1.77 -8.49
CA LEU A 4 -16.33 -3.19 -8.55
C LEU A 4 -15.93 -3.93 -7.27
N GLY A 5 -14.70 -3.71 -6.78
CA GLY A 5 -14.20 -4.36 -5.57
C GLY A 5 -14.99 -3.98 -4.31
N LEU A 6 -15.43 -2.72 -4.20
CA LEU A 6 -16.28 -2.30 -3.09
C LEU A 6 -17.69 -2.91 -3.19
N ALA A 7 -18.28 -2.92 -4.39
CA ALA A 7 -19.61 -3.49 -4.61
C ALA A 7 -19.66 -4.98 -4.24
N VAL A 8 -18.67 -5.75 -4.67
CA VAL A 8 -18.56 -7.18 -4.34
C VAL A 8 -18.34 -7.39 -2.84
N ALA A 9 -17.45 -6.62 -2.22
CA ALA A 9 -17.20 -6.71 -0.79
C ALA A 9 -18.46 -6.41 0.04
N LEU A 10 -19.19 -5.33 -0.29
CA LEU A 10 -20.42 -4.97 0.43
C LEU A 10 -21.49 -6.05 0.27
N LYS A 11 -21.66 -6.60 -0.93
CA LYS A 11 -22.62 -7.69 -1.18
C LYS A 11 -22.28 -8.95 -0.38
N TYR A 12 -21.01 -9.30 -0.28
CA TYR A 12 -20.56 -10.43 0.54
C TYR A 12 -20.83 -10.18 2.03
N LEU A 13 -20.45 -9.00 2.52
CA LEU A 13 -20.62 -8.63 3.93
C LEU A 13 -22.08 -8.48 4.34
N GLU A 14 -22.96 -8.05 3.43
CA GLU A 14 -24.41 -8.00 3.66
C GLU A 14 -24.98 -9.40 3.97
N ALA A 15 -24.51 -10.45 3.27
CA ALA A 15 -24.88 -11.83 3.56
C ALA A 15 -24.38 -12.30 4.94
N GLU A 16 -23.28 -11.73 5.44
CA GLU A 16 -22.73 -11.94 6.78
C GLU A 16 -23.35 -11.00 7.84
N ASN A 17 -24.42 -10.25 7.50
CA ASN A 17 -25.08 -9.27 8.36
C ASN A 17 -24.18 -8.08 8.80
N ILE A 18 -23.13 -7.78 8.03
CA ILE A 18 -22.24 -6.64 8.25
C ILE A 18 -22.63 -5.51 7.29
N VAL A 19 -23.18 -4.42 7.85
CA VAL A 19 -23.64 -3.26 7.06
C VAL A 19 -22.67 -2.09 7.16
N SER A 20 -22.46 -1.38 6.05
CA SER A 20 -21.65 -0.16 6.02
C SER A 20 -22.32 0.95 6.81
N THR A 21 -21.56 1.57 7.72
CA THR A 21 -21.99 2.74 8.49
C THR A 21 -20.99 3.87 8.33
N GLY A 22 -21.45 5.12 8.49
CA GLY A 22 -20.57 6.28 8.59
C GLY A 22 -19.95 6.37 9.98
N TYR A 23 -18.67 6.70 10.05
CA TYR A 23 -17.94 6.86 11.30
C TYR A 23 -17.28 8.24 11.41
N GLY A 24 -17.47 8.89 12.55
CA GLY A 24 -16.93 10.23 12.84
C GLY A 24 -17.55 11.34 12.00
N GLU A 25 -17.08 12.57 12.22
CA GLU A 25 -17.56 13.76 11.50
C GLU A 25 -17.28 13.71 9.99
N GLN A 26 -16.24 12.98 9.61
CA GLN A 26 -15.79 12.84 8.22
C GLN A 26 -16.51 11.71 7.47
N SER A 27 -17.50 11.06 8.10
CA SER A 27 -18.28 9.96 7.49
C SER A 27 -17.40 8.87 6.88
N TRP A 28 -16.37 8.46 7.62
CA TRP A 28 -15.49 7.36 7.23
C TRP A 28 -16.30 6.06 7.06
N LEU A 29 -15.96 5.25 6.07
CA LEU A 29 -16.59 3.97 5.87
C LEU A 29 -16.18 3.05 7.02
N LYS A 30 -17.17 2.60 7.79
CA LYS A 30 -17.01 1.61 8.84
C LYS A 30 -17.77 0.34 8.48
N LEU A 31 -17.06 -0.78 8.54
CA LEU A 31 -17.59 -2.13 8.34
C LEU A 31 -17.20 -2.96 9.56
N ASN A 32 -18.18 -3.26 10.42
CA ASN A 32 -17.93 -3.85 11.73
C ASN A 32 -16.90 -3.00 12.53
N ASP A 33 -15.76 -3.56 12.94
CA ASP A 33 -14.69 -2.82 13.62
C ASP A 33 -13.67 -2.17 12.68
N ALA A 34 -13.71 -2.49 11.39
CA ALA A 34 -12.82 -1.91 10.40
C ALA A 34 -13.26 -0.50 10.02
N VAL A 35 -12.34 0.45 10.15
CA VAL A 35 -12.54 1.85 9.78
C VAL A 35 -11.58 2.19 8.65
N PHE A 36 -12.14 2.54 7.50
CA PHE A 36 -11.41 3.03 6.34
C PHE A 36 -11.38 4.55 6.40
N PRO A 37 -10.20 5.18 6.50
CA PRO A 37 -10.11 6.64 6.49
C PRO A 37 -10.23 7.16 5.06
N LEU A 38 -10.95 8.27 4.88
CA LEU A 38 -10.95 9.01 3.62
C LEU A 38 -9.55 9.60 3.39
N LEU A 39 -9.07 9.57 2.14
CA LEU A 39 -7.88 10.29 1.73
C LEU A 39 -8.14 11.80 1.85
N GLU A 40 -7.37 12.50 2.70
CA GLU A 40 -7.51 13.94 2.90
C GLU A 40 -6.59 14.72 1.96
N THR A 41 -7.10 15.81 1.40
CA THR A 41 -6.44 16.62 0.35
C THR A 41 -5.18 17.38 0.80
N ASN A 42 -4.85 17.46 2.10
CA ASN A 42 -3.73 18.27 2.61
C ASN A 42 -2.76 17.46 3.50
N ARG A 43 -2.33 16.30 3.02
CA ARG A 43 -1.29 15.47 3.68
C ARG A 43 0.01 15.62 2.91
N LEU A 44 1.14 15.73 3.62
CA LEU A 44 2.49 16.09 3.14
C LEU A 44 2.98 15.49 1.81
N PHE A 45 2.37 14.39 1.32
CA PHE A 45 2.79 13.66 0.13
C PHE A 45 1.67 13.43 -0.89
N TYR A 46 0.47 14.00 -0.69
CA TYR A 46 -0.65 13.87 -1.61
C TYR A 46 -1.09 15.26 -2.08
N SER A 47 -1.18 15.43 -3.40
CA SER A 47 -1.50 16.72 -4.02
C SER A 47 -2.90 17.22 -3.64
N ASP A 48 -3.07 18.54 -3.57
CA ASP A 48 -4.34 19.27 -3.41
C ASP A 48 -5.31 19.07 -4.58
N ARG A 49 -5.66 17.82 -4.91
CA ARG A 49 -6.76 17.52 -5.84
C ARG A 49 -8.03 17.41 -5.02
N ALA A 50 -9.09 18.09 -5.48
CA ALA A 50 -10.43 17.87 -4.95
C ALA A 50 -10.75 16.37 -5.03
N ILE A 51 -11.02 15.77 -3.87
CA ILE A 51 -11.40 14.37 -3.76
C ILE A 51 -12.93 14.35 -3.78
N ASP A 52 -13.49 14.34 -4.99
CA ASP A 52 -14.94 14.33 -5.19
C ASP A 52 -15.57 12.95 -4.89
N ASN A 53 -14.74 11.92 -4.73
CA ASN A 53 -15.15 10.54 -4.51
C ASN A 53 -14.47 9.94 -3.30
N TYR A 54 -15.13 9.01 -2.61
CA TYR A 54 -14.53 8.31 -1.48
C TYR A 54 -13.31 7.48 -1.91
N GLN A 55 -12.12 7.87 -1.45
CA GLN A 55 -10.85 7.22 -1.75
C GLN A 55 -10.16 6.75 -0.47
N THR A 56 -9.60 5.54 -0.50
CA THR A 56 -8.83 4.95 0.61
C THR A 56 -7.53 4.36 0.07
N ILE A 57 -6.54 4.18 0.95
CA ILE A 57 -5.29 3.49 0.59
C ILE A 57 -5.56 2.00 0.33
N ILE A 58 -4.97 1.49 -0.75
CA ILE A 58 -4.95 0.07 -1.09
C ILE A 58 -3.74 -0.59 -0.41
N ASN A 59 -4.02 -1.64 0.37
CA ASN A 59 -3.03 -2.53 0.95
C ASN A 59 -2.86 -3.75 0.01
N TYR A 60 -2.01 -3.60 -1.01
CA TYR A 60 -1.71 -4.68 -1.96
C TYR A 60 -1.19 -5.92 -1.22
N ARG A 61 -1.58 -7.13 -1.67
CA ARG A 61 -1.03 -8.37 -1.11
C ARG A 61 0.41 -8.56 -1.58
N ASN A 62 1.27 -9.06 -0.69
CA ASN A 62 2.69 -9.28 -0.97
C ASN A 62 2.89 -10.51 -1.89
N ALA A 63 4.06 -10.61 -2.51
CA ALA A 63 4.48 -11.71 -3.36
C ALA A 63 4.36 -13.12 -2.73
N TYR A 64 4.40 -13.22 -1.39
CA TYR A 64 4.25 -14.49 -0.66
C TYR A 64 2.78 -14.87 -0.40
N ASP A 65 1.84 -13.93 -0.58
CA ASP A 65 0.43 -14.10 -0.25
C ASP A 65 -0.43 -13.74 -1.48
N LYS A 66 -0.09 -14.35 -2.62
CA LYS A 66 -0.72 -14.08 -3.92
C LYS A 66 -2.18 -14.56 -3.94
N LEU A 67 -2.99 -13.86 -4.71
CA LEU A 67 -4.31 -14.34 -5.09
C LEU A 67 -4.17 -15.62 -5.91
N SER A 68 -5.00 -16.61 -5.63
CA SER A 68 -5.07 -17.84 -6.44
C SER A 68 -5.67 -17.51 -7.81
N GLN A 69 -5.03 -18.02 -8.86
CA GLN A 69 -5.41 -17.79 -10.25
C GLN A 69 -5.58 -19.13 -10.93
N VAL A 70 -6.62 -19.26 -11.75
CA VAL A 70 -6.92 -20.45 -12.52
C VAL A 70 -7.38 -20.04 -13.91
N SER A 71 -6.88 -20.71 -14.93
CA SER A 71 -7.29 -20.41 -16.31
C SER A 71 -8.73 -20.87 -16.55
N VAL A 72 -9.52 -20.06 -17.25
CA VAL A 72 -10.85 -20.46 -17.71
C VAL A 72 -10.79 -21.75 -18.53
N SER A 73 -9.72 -21.97 -19.30
CA SER A 73 -9.53 -23.22 -20.05
C SER A 73 -9.41 -24.44 -19.14
N GLU A 74 -8.71 -24.33 -18.02
CA GLU A 74 -8.55 -25.42 -17.04
C GLU A 74 -9.89 -25.73 -16.36
N VAL A 75 -10.71 -24.71 -16.09
CA VAL A 75 -12.06 -24.89 -15.55
C VAL A 75 -12.94 -25.64 -16.57
N LEU A 76 -12.89 -25.26 -17.84
CA LEU A 76 -13.66 -25.92 -18.91
C LEU A 76 -13.22 -27.36 -19.16
N GLU A 77 -11.92 -27.65 -18.99
CA GLU A 77 -11.34 -28.98 -19.12
C GLU A 77 -11.49 -29.82 -17.84
N ASN A 78 -12.14 -29.30 -16.81
CA ASN A 78 -12.33 -29.92 -15.50
C ASN A 78 -11.00 -30.35 -14.83
N LYS A 79 -9.94 -29.54 -15.03
CA LYS A 79 -8.59 -29.73 -14.46
C LYS A 79 -8.41 -28.99 -13.14
N ILE A 80 -9.49 -28.84 -12.37
CA ILE A 80 -9.51 -28.12 -11.09
C ILE A 80 -10.01 -29.03 -9.99
N GLU A 81 -9.67 -28.70 -8.74
CA GLU A 81 -10.24 -29.40 -7.59
C GLU A 81 -11.74 -29.03 -7.44
N ASP A 82 -12.59 -30.03 -7.18
CA ASP A 82 -14.05 -29.85 -7.09
C ASP A 82 -14.48 -28.80 -6.03
N ASN A 83 -13.66 -28.60 -5.00
CA ASN A 83 -13.93 -27.69 -3.90
C ASN A 83 -13.26 -26.32 -4.06
N LEU A 84 -12.58 -26.06 -5.18
CA LEU A 84 -11.74 -24.88 -5.38
C LEU A 84 -12.50 -23.57 -5.14
N PHE A 85 -13.77 -23.49 -5.54
CA PHE A 85 -14.59 -22.28 -5.47
C PHE A 85 -15.51 -22.19 -4.26
N ASN A 86 -15.58 -23.24 -3.42
CA ASN A 86 -16.49 -23.26 -2.28
C ASN A 86 -16.14 -22.17 -1.27
N ASN A 87 -17.13 -21.38 -0.87
CA ASN A 87 -17.01 -20.26 0.08
C ASN A 87 -15.92 -19.24 -0.31
N LYS A 88 -15.68 -19.04 -1.61
CA LYS A 88 -14.72 -18.03 -2.10
C LYS A 88 -15.40 -17.01 -2.98
N ILE A 89 -14.88 -15.79 -2.93
CA ILE A 89 -15.22 -14.74 -3.89
C ILE A 89 -14.35 -14.95 -5.13
N VAL A 90 -14.99 -15.16 -6.27
CA VAL A 90 -14.29 -15.43 -7.55
C VAL A 90 -14.44 -14.23 -8.47
N PHE A 91 -13.31 -13.72 -8.95
CA PHE A 91 -13.25 -12.69 -9.99
C PHE A 91 -12.90 -13.34 -11.33
N ILE A 92 -13.65 -12.99 -12.36
CA ILE A 92 -13.41 -13.44 -13.73
C ILE A 92 -13.02 -12.21 -14.55
N GLY A 93 -11.85 -12.26 -15.16
CA GLY A 93 -11.32 -11.16 -15.97
C GLY A 93 -10.22 -11.63 -16.91
N THR A 94 -9.81 -10.74 -17.81
CA THR A 94 -8.78 -11.03 -18.80
C THR A 94 -7.40 -10.68 -18.25
N MET A 95 -6.44 -11.59 -18.41
CA MET A 95 -5.03 -11.36 -18.05
C MET A 95 -4.14 -11.29 -19.29
N ALA A 96 -4.68 -10.81 -20.40
CA ALA A 96 -3.95 -10.71 -21.65
C ALA A 96 -3.10 -9.44 -21.67
N GLU A 97 -1.80 -9.56 -21.98
CA GLU A 97 -0.89 -8.42 -22.11
C GLU A 97 -1.32 -7.42 -23.20
N THR A 98 -2.12 -7.88 -24.17
CA THR A 98 -2.65 -7.05 -25.28
C THR A 98 -3.74 -6.08 -24.84
N ILE A 99 -4.35 -6.28 -23.67
CA ILE A 99 -5.42 -5.42 -23.14
C ILE A 99 -4.77 -4.39 -22.22
N GLU A 100 -5.08 -3.11 -22.42
CA GLU A 100 -4.56 -1.97 -21.63
C GLU A 100 -5.12 -1.91 -20.18
N ASP A 101 -5.36 -3.05 -19.54
CA ASP A 101 -5.80 -3.17 -18.14
C ASP A 101 -4.65 -3.67 -17.25
N ILE A 102 -3.48 -3.04 -17.44
CA ILE A 102 -2.21 -3.42 -16.85
C ILE A 102 -1.64 -2.23 -16.08
N TYR A 103 -1.33 -2.46 -14.81
CA TYR A 103 -0.84 -1.43 -13.91
C TYR A 103 0.46 -1.83 -13.21
N THR A 104 1.30 -0.84 -12.95
CA THR A 104 2.47 -0.98 -12.09
C THR A 104 2.06 -0.74 -10.64
N THR A 105 2.32 -1.71 -9.77
CA THR A 105 2.06 -1.61 -8.33
C THR A 105 3.39 -1.56 -7.54
N PRO A 106 3.38 -1.21 -6.24
CA PRO A 106 4.60 -1.20 -5.43
C PRO A 106 5.35 -2.54 -5.40
N TYR A 107 4.71 -3.65 -5.77
CA TYR A 107 5.32 -4.97 -5.86
C TYR A 107 5.91 -5.29 -7.24
N SER A 108 5.54 -4.57 -8.30
CA SER A 108 6.08 -4.78 -9.66
C SER A 108 7.60 -4.59 -9.75
N TYR A 109 8.17 -3.73 -8.90
CA TYR A 109 9.62 -3.46 -8.87
C TYR A 109 10.41 -4.47 -8.02
N ARG A 110 9.73 -5.26 -7.17
CA ARG A 110 10.36 -6.13 -6.17
C ARG A 110 10.56 -7.57 -6.63
N GLN A 111 9.98 -7.95 -7.76
CA GLN A 111 10.11 -9.29 -8.33
C GLN A 111 11.16 -9.26 -9.44
N GLU A 112 11.98 -10.31 -9.51
CA GLU A 112 13.05 -10.45 -10.52
C GLU A 112 12.52 -10.42 -11.96
N ASN A 113 11.24 -10.73 -12.13
CA ASN A 113 10.47 -10.51 -13.35
C ASN A 113 9.53 -9.33 -13.11
N TYR A 114 9.59 -8.32 -13.97
CA TYR A 114 8.72 -7.14 -13.94
C TYR A 114 7.26 -7.58 -14.14
N ASN A 115 6.59 -7.91 -13.04
CA ASN A 115 5.24 -8.45 -13.10
C ASN A 115 4.25 -7.29 -13.01
N PHE A 116 3.54 -7.11 -14.11
CA PHE A 116 2.37 -6.27 -14.20
C PHE A 116 1.25 -6.82 -13.30
N THR A 117 0.45 -5.91 -12.74
CA THR A 117 -0.78 -6.26 -12.02
C THR A 117 -1.96 -5.95 -12.92
N TYR A 118 -2.77 -6.96 -13.20
CA TYR A 118 -3.97 -6.80 -14.03
C TYR A 118 -5.09 -6.10 -13.25
N GLY A 119 -5.95 -5.32 -13.90
CA GLY A 119 -7.03 -4.58 -13.23
C GLY A 119 -7.98 -5.48 -12.42
N VAL A 120 -8.25 -6.69 -12.91
CA VAL A 120 -9.01 -7.70 -12.15
C VAL A 120 -8.35 -8.07 -10.83
N GLU A 121 -7.01 -8.16 -10.79
CA GLU A 121 -6.26 -8.43 -9.56
C GLU A 121 -6.33 -7.27 -8.58
N ILE A 122 -6.40 -6.03 -9.08
CA ILE A 122 -6.59 -4.84 -8.24
C ILE A 122 -7.97 -4.89 -7.58
N HIS A 123 -9.03 -5.14 -8.35
CA HIS A 123 -10.37 -5.27 -7.80
C HIS A 123 -10.51 -6.42 -6.80
N ALA A 124 -9.90 -7.56 -7.08
CA ALA A 124 -9.83 -8.68 -6.15
C ALA A 124 -9.05 -8.33 -4.87
N SER A 125 -7.93 -7.60 -5.00
CA SER A 125 -7.12 -7.12 -3.86
C SER A 125 -7.89 -6.14 -2.98
N ILE A 126 -8.62 -5.19 -3.57
CA ILE A 126 -9.49 -4.26 -2.85
C ILE A 126 -10.57 -5.03 -2.08
N THR A 127 -11.24 -5.98 -2.74
CA THR A 127 -12.28 -6.80 -2.13
C THR A 127 -11.74 -7.59 -0.94
N SER A 128 -10.60 -8.26 -1.13
CA SER A 128 -9.93 -9.01 -0.07
C SER A 128 -9.51 -8.12 1.09
N GLN A 129 -9.00 -6.91 0.84
CA GLN A 129 -8.69 -5.95 1.89
C GLN A 129 -9.94 -5.58 2.70
N ILE A 130 -11.05 -5.28 2.04
CA ILE A 130 -12.28 -4.83 2.70
C ILE A 130 -12.89 -5.96 3.54
N VAL A 131 -13.07 -7.14 2.94
CA VAL A 131 -13.67 -8.30 3.61
C VAL A 131 -12.81 -8.74 4.78
N ASN A 132 -11.51 -8.96 4.58
CA ASN A 132 -10.64 -9.43 5.66
C ASN A 132 -10.51 -8.38 6.78
N ALA A 133 -10.55 -7.09 6.46
CA ALA A 133 -10.56 -6.07 7.50
C ALA A 133 -11.86 -6.09 8.30
N ALA A 134 -13.02 -6.19 7.63
CA ALA A 134 -14.32 -6.25 8.31
C ALA A 134 -14.48 -7.49 9.20
N LEU A 135 -13.85 -8.61 8.81
CA LEU A 135 -13.80 -9.85 9.59
C LEU A 135 -12.74 -9.83 10.71
N GLY A 136 -11.85 -8.83 10.74
CA GLY A 136 -10.81 -8.69 11.77
C GLY A 136 -9.47 -9.36 11.44
N ASP A 137 -9.35 -10.01 10.28
CA ASP A 137 -8.14 -10.72 9.84
C ASP A 137 -7.05 -9.80 9.28
N ARG A 138 -7.38 -8.54 8.97
CA ARG A 138 -6.43 -7.61 8.34
C ARG A 138 -6.55 -6.18 8.83
N ILE A 139 -5.40 -5.56 9.10
CA ILE A 139 -5.33 -4.16 9.50
C ILE A 139 -5.49 -3.25 8.27
N VAL A 140 -6.34 -2.22 8.41
CA VAL A 140 -6.47 -1.13 7.44
C VAL A 140 -5.32 -0.14 7.61
N ILE A 141 -4.67 0.24 6.50
CA ILE A 141 -3.62 1.26 6.53
C ILE A 141 -4.25 2.60 6.89
N LYS A 142 -3.79 3.20 7.98
CA LYS A 142 -4.23 4.51 8.47
C LYS A 142 -3.09 5.51 8.37
N PHE A 143 -3.43 6.77 8.13
CA PHE A 143 -2.46 7.85 8.18
C PHE A 143 -2.08 8.16 9.63
N LEU A 144 -0.78 8.39 9.84
CA LEU A 144 -0.28 8.93 11.11
C LEU A 144 -0.87 10.34 11.33
N PRO A 145 -1.17 10.74 12.57
CA PRO A 145 -1.58 12.11 12.87
C PRO A 145 -0.55 13.12 12.37
N SER A 146 -1.01 14.27 11.86
CA SER A 146 -0.15 15.25 11.19
C SER A 146 1.02 15.71 12.06
N TYR A 147 0.81 15.90 13.36
CA TYR A 147 1.87 16.29 14.30
C TYR A 147 3.02 15.27 14.38
N TRP A 148 2.72 13.98 14.27
CA TRP A 148 3.75 12.93 14.25
C TRP A 148 4.57 12.95 12.96
N GLN A 149 3.92 13.32 11.85
CA GLN A 149 4.57 13.45 10.55
C GLN A 149 5.56 14.63 10.57
N TYR A 150 5.11 15.82 10.98
CA TYR A 150 5.98 17.01 11.08
C TYR A 150 7.08 16.83 12.13
N GLY A 151 6.74 16.27 13.30
CA GLY A 151 7.72 16.00 14.36
C GLY A 151 8.81 15.04 13.91
N GLY A 152 8.43 13.93 13.26
CA GLY A 152 9.38 12.97 12.71
C GLY A 152 10.29 13.60 11.65
N LEU A 153 9.75 14.37 10.72
CA LEU A 153 10.54 15.10 9.72
C LEU A 153 11.52 16.07 10.39
N PHE A 154 11.06 16.85 11.36
CA PHE A 154 11.92 17.78 12.08
C PHE A 154 13.07 17.06 12.80
N THR A 155 12.80 15.93 13.44
CA THR A 155 13.85 15.13 14.09
C THR A 155 14.86 14.57 13.10
N LEU A 156 14.42 14.11 11.92
CA LEU A 156 15.32 13.60 10.88
C LEU A 156 16.20 14.72 10.30
N LEU A 157 15.66 15.92 10.14
CA LEU A 157 16.44 17.08 9.69
C LEU A 157 17.49 17.47 10.75
N LEU A 158 17.12 17.50 12.03
CA LEU A 158 18.08 17.80 13.09
C LEU A 158 19.20 16.75 13.20
N THR A 159 18.87 15.46 13.12
CA THR A 159 19.87 14.40 13.22
C THR A 159 20.81 14.39 12.02
N THR A 160 20.29 14.62 10.81
CA THR A 160 21.12 14.71 9.59
C THR A 160 22.02 15.94 9.60
N SER A 161 21.52 17.11 9.99
CA SER A 161 22.35 18.31 10.18
C SER A 161 23.44 18.13 11.24
N PHE A 162 23.09 17.52 12.38
CA PHE A 162 24.06 17.27 13.45
C PHE A 162 25.14 16.25 13.04
N CYS A 163 24.74 15.16 12.39
CA CYS A 163 25.66 14.14 11.90
C CYS A 163 26.62 14.71 10.85
N SER A 164 26.10 15.53 9.93
CA SER A 164 26.90 16.21 8.92
C SER A 164 27.94 17.14 9.56
N TRP A 165 27.52 17.98 10.50
CA TRP A 165 28.43 18.87 11.22
C TRP A 165 29.54 18.10 11.96
N TYR A 166 29.18 17.05 12.69
CA TYR A 166 30.14 16.22 13.42
C TYR A 166 31.19 15.56 12.52
N LEU A 167 30.77 15.04 11.36
CA LEU A 167 31.68 14.46 10.37
C LEU A 167 32.60 15.51 9.76
N TYR A 168 32.07 16.69 9.40
CA TYR A 168 32.87 17.79 8.85
C TYR A 168 33.95 18.27 9.84
N THR A 169 33.62 18.43 11.13
CA THR A 169 34.60 18.87 12.14
C THR A 169 35.71 17.84 12.32
N LYS A 170 35.39 16.54 12.33
CA LYS A 170 36.40 15.48 12.42
C LYS A 170 37.31 15.40 11.19
N ILE A 171 36.77 15.56 9.99
CA ILE A 171 37.55 15.54 8.75
C ILE A 171 38.53 16.72 8.70
N ILE A 172 38.07 17.94 9.01
CA ILE A 172 38.95 19.13 9.04
C ILE A 172 40.07 18.96 10.06
N PHE A 173 39.76 18.44 11.26
CA PHE A 173 40.77 18.21 12.29
C PHE A 173 41.80 17.14 11.87
N PHE A 174 41.35 16.07 11.20
CA PHE A 174 42.24 15.02 10.69
C PHE A 174 43.15 15.51 9.55
N LEU A 175 42.60 16.26 8.59
CA LEU A 175 43.38 16.86 7.50
C LEU A 175 44.38 17.88 8.06
N GLY A 176 43.96 18.79 8.95
CA GLY A 176 44.82 19.79 9.58
C GLY A 176 45.97 19.18 10.38
N LYS A 177 45.74 18.05 11.07
CA LYS A 177 46.79 17.30 11.78
C LYS A 177 47.82 16.73 10.81
N ASN A 178 47.40 16.18 9.67
CA ASN A 178 48.31 15.62 8.66
C ASN A 178 49.17 16.69 7.98
N TYR A 179 48.61 17.87 7.68
CA TYR A 179 49.37 19.02 7.16
C TYR A 179 50.43 19.54 8.16
N CYS A 180 50.10 19.55 9.45
CA CYS A 180 51.04 20.00 10.48
C CYS A 180 52.16 18.99 10.76
N THR A 181 51.91 17.69 10.52
CA THR A 181 52.94 16.65 10.63
C THR A 181 53.84 16.57 9.39
N SER A 182 53.34 16.87 8.19
CA SER A 182 54.20 16.88 6.99
C SER A 182 55.17 18.07 6.98
N SER A 183 54.76 19.25 7.48
CA SER A 183 55.64 20.43 7.57
C SER A 183 56.73 20.32 8.65
N LEU A 184 56.65 19.32 9.54
CA LEU A 184 57.65 19.06 10.58
C LEU A 184 58.73 18.05 10.15
N PHE A 185 58.58 17.41 8.98
CA PHE A 185 59.53 16.43 8.43
C PHE A 185 60.29 16.92 7.18
N ASP A 186 60.07 18.16 6.74
CA ASP A 186 60.75 18.80 5.58
C ASP A 186 61.87 19.80 5.99
N ILE A 187 62.48 19.64 7.17
CA ILE A 187 63.72 20.34 7.61
C ILE A 187 64.76 19.28 7.98
#